data_AF-A0A0C9RWJ3-F1
#
_entry.id   AF-A0A0C9RWJ3-F1
#
_cell.length_a   1.000
_cell.length_b   1.000
_cell.length_c   1.000
_cell.angle_alpha   90.00
_cell.angle_beta   90.00
_cell.angle_gamma   90.00
#
_symmetry.space_group_name_H-M   'P 1'
#
loop_
_entity.id
_entity.type
_entity.pdbx_description
1 polymer ?
#
loop_
_entity_poly.entity_id
_entity_poly.type
_entity_poly.pdbx_seq_one_letter_code
_entity_poly.pdbx_strand_id
1 'polypeptide(L)'
;MTSSNIKYTSSKAIEHFNVGATLMRITGYVDCIEGLKELPKSASKWIYKCIVNNNDGKRVRILFWGDSALRYNKEIAMYQIIKISGGTIKLANPTYRRSGDTVSDKEFQFGCASTLEVLGMFNISKNADGAIKKTITYRPIEMIDVCTAREPVMITGWLKEPFRSISTTSGTSYGSGMICTDTHRMTVQVATFIPNEELREGMKLTVKGTIDRRLDAFVLNANSMDQIAVVPGAPMMSEDDMEDAVESPPLNPKREADFSESSDGKKQKID
;
A
#
# COMPACT_ATOMS: atom_id res chain seq x y z
N MET A 1 9.04 19.94 26.01
CA MET A 1 7.66 20.45 25.91
C MET A 1 6.72 19.27 25.85
N THR A 2 5.67 19.33 26.64
CA THR A 2 4.70 18.27 26.95
C THR A 2 4.08 17.65 25.70
N SER A 3 4.17 16.32 25.59
CA SER A 3 3.41 15.50 24.64
C SER A 3 1.92 15.79 24.86
N SER A 4 1.34 16.60 23.98
CA SER A 4 -0.11 16.66 23.86
C SER A 4 -0.58 15.31 23.35
N ASN A 5 -1.56 14.72 24.04
CA ASN A 5 -2.18 13.48 23.60
C ASN A 5 -3.03 13.83 22.36
N ILE A 6 -2.43 13.76 21.18
CA ILE A 6 -3.07 14.18 19.93
C ILE A 6 -4.23 13.22 19.63
N LYS A 7 -5.46 13.75 19.61
CA LYS A 7 -6.65 12.97 19.30
C LYS A 7 -6.84 12.87 17.79
N TYR A 8 -6.52 11.71 17.22
CA TYR A 8 -6.78 11.37 15.83
C TYR A 8 -8.28 11.22 15.53
N THR A 9 -8.67 11.43 14.26
CA THR A 9 -10.03 11.15 13.80
C THR A 9 -10.29 9.65 13.80
N SER A 10 -11.27 9.16 14.56
CA SER A 10 -11.56 7.72 14.63
C SER A 10 -11.91 7.10 13.27
N SER A 11 -11.59 5.82 13.08
CA SER A 11 -11.95 5.04 11.89
C SER A 11 -13.46 5.04 11.63
N LYS A 12 -14.27 4.92 12.69
CA LYS A 12 -15.74 5.03 12.61
C LYS A 12 -16.17 6.34 11.98
N ALA A 13 -15.56 7.47 12.36
CA ALA A 13 -15.92 8.77 11.81
C ALA A 13 -15.59 8.85 10.30
N ILE A 14 -14.43 8.34 9.88
CA ILE A 14 -14.01 8.34 8.47
C ILE A 14 -14.95 7.48 7.61
N GLU A 15 -15.33 6.29 8.10
CA GLU A 15 -16.25 5.38 7.40
C GLU A 15 -17.63 6.01 7.19
N HIS A 16 -18.09 6.82 8.15
CA HIS A 16 -19.40 7.46 8.15
C HIS A 16 -19.37 8.92 7.66
N PHE A 17 -18.30 9.36 7.00
CA PHE A 17 -18.31 10.65 6.31
C PHE A 17 -19.49 10.71 5.34
N ASN A 18 -20.32 11.74 5.46
CA ASN A 18 -21.48 11.93 4.59
C ASN A 18 -21.11 12.87 3.44
N VAL A 19 -21.40 12.48 2.19
CA VAL A 19 -21.10 13.29 1.01
C VAL A 19 -21.91 14.59 1.09
N GLY A 20 -21.25 15.72 0.87
CA GLY A 20 -21.85 17.05 1.01
C GLY A 20 -21.81 17.63 2.42
N ALA A 21 -21.38 16.87 3.44
CA ALA A 21 -21.16 17.41 4.78
C ALA A 21 -20.07 18.50 4.74
N THR A 22 -20.40 19.67 5.28
CA THR A 22 -19.52 20.84 5.38
C THR A 22 -19.05 21.05 6.81
N LEU A 23 -18.10 21.96 7.01
CA LEU A 23 -17.51 22.26 8.33
C LEU A 23 -16.90 21.04 9.04
N MET A 24 -16.50 20.05 8.25
CA MET A 24 -15.93 18.81 8.74
C MET A 24 -14.50 19.03 9.24
N ARG A 25 -14.06 18.14 10.12
CA ARG A 25 -12.73 18.16 10.70
C ARG A 25 -12.06 16.80 10.57
N ILE A 26 -10.77 16.82 10.23
CA ILE A 26 -9.93 15.62 10.20
C ILE A 26 -8.61 15.91 10.93
N THR A 27 -8.14 14.94 11.71
CA THR A 27 -6.86 14.96 12.41
C THR A 27 -6.15 13.64 12.16
N GLY A 28 -4.95 13.72 11.62
CA GLY A 28 -4.18 12.57 11.16
C GLY A 28 -2.76 12.98 10.79
N TYR A 29 -1.91 12.01 10.51
CA TYR A 29 -0.59 12.29 9.97
C TYR A 29 -0.58 12.18 8.45
N VAL A 30 0.26 13.00 7.80
CA VAL A 30 0.47 12.97 6.36
C VAL A 30 1.23 11.69 6.02
N ASP A 31 0.52 10.77 5.40
CA ASP A 31 0.98 9.42 5.10
C ASP A 31 1.49 9.28 3.66
N CYS A 32 1.03 10.15 2.77
CA CYS A 32 1.51 10.24 1.39
C CYS A 32 1.27 11.66 0.86
N ILE A 33 2.22 12.20 0.12
CA ILE A 33 2.06 13.43 -0.65
C ILE A 33 1.91 13.04 -2.12
N GLU A 34 0.74 13.35 -2.68
CA GLU A 34 0.47 13.12 -4.10
C GLU A 34 0.96 14.28 -4.99
N GLY A 35 1.31 15.41 -4.37
CA GLY A 35 2.01 16.51 -5.02
C GLY A 35 1.08 17.54 -5.67
N LEU A 36 1.73 18.60 -6.19
CA LEU A 36 1.09 19.70 -6.89
C LEU A 36 0.98 19.36 -8.38
N LYS A 37 -0.18 19.60 -8.97
CA LYS A 37 -0.44 19.38 -10.39
C LYS A 37 -1.14 20.58 -11.00
N GLU A 38 -0.67 20.98 -12.18
CA GLU A 38 -1.37 21.95 -13.02
C GLU A 38 -2.50 21.26 -13.79
N LEU A 39 -3.65 21.93 -13.84
CA LEU A 39 -4.85 21.53 -14.56
C LEU A 39 -5.24 22.69 -15.48
N PRO A 40 -4.65 22.78 -16.70
CA PRO A 40 -4.82 23.94 -17.58
C PRO A 40 -6.26 24.25 -17.98
N LYS A 41 -7.14 23.24 -17.94
CA LYS A 41 -8.57 23.35 -18.28
C LYS A 41 -9.48 23.58 -17.07
N SER A 42 -8.93 23.67 -15.86
CA SER A 42 -9.68 23.90 -14.62
C SER A 42 -9.68 25.38 -14.25
N ALA A 43 -10.82 25.90 -13.80
CA ALA A 43 -10.93 27.27 -13.30
C ALA A 43 -9.99 27.54 -12.11
N SER A 44 -9.70 26.52 -11.29
CA SER A 44 -8.77 26.64 -10.16
C SER A 44 -7.29 26.54 -10.56
N LYS A 45 -6.99 26.10 -11.80
CA LYS A 45 -5.66 25.88 -12.39
C LYS A 45 -4.72 24.91 -11.66
N TRP A 46 -4.71 24.87 -10.34
CA TRP A 46 -3.81 24.06 -9.52
C TRP A 46 -4.58 23.15 -8.59
N ILE A 47 -4.06 21.94 -8.40
CA ILE A 47 -4.50 21.01 -7.37
C ILE A 47 -3.30 20.48 -6.61
N TYR A 48 -3.36 20.44 -5.29
CA TYR A 48 -2.39 19.75 -4.45
C TYR A 48 -3.12 18.70 -3.63
N LYS A 49 -2.50 17.53 -3.50
CA LYS A 49 -3.13 16.36 -2.88
C LYS A 49 -2.17 15.70 -1.89
N CYS A 50 -2.72 15.29 -0.77
CA CYS A 50 -2.04 14.43 0.18
C CYS A 50 -3.04 13.44 0.80
N ILE A 51 -2.53 12.37 1.40
CA ILE A 51 -3.31 11.37 2.12
C ILE A 51 -2.99 11.51 3.60
N VAL A 52 -4.04 11.61 4.40
CA VAL A 52 -3.98 11.66 5.84
C VAL A 52 -4.40 10.31 6.41
N ASN A 53 -3.56 9.71 7.24
CA ASN A 53 -3.84 8.49 7.98
C ASN A 53 -4.18 8.83 9.44
N ASN A 54 -5.19 8.16 9.96
CA ASN A 54 -5.68 8.40 11.32
C ASN A 54 -4.96 7.60 12.41
N ASN A 55 -3.83 6.97 12.11
CA ASN A 55 -3.10 6.09 13.02
C ASN A 55 -3.89 4.83 13.46
N ASP A 56 -4.93 4.47 12.71
CA ASP A 56 -5.70 3.22 12.88
C ASP A 56 -5.93 2.57 11.49
N GLY A 57 -5.02 2.84 10.55
CA GLY A 57 -5.01 2.27 9.20
C GLY A 57 -6.03 2.87 8.23
N LYS A 58 -6.89 3.81 8.64
CA LYS A 58 -7.81 4.50 7.71
C LYS A 58 -7.13 5.71 7.09
N ARG A 59 -7.22 5.78 5.77
CA ARG A 59 -6.58 6.78 4.93
C ARG A 59 -7.62 7.62 4.20
N VAL A 60 -7.47 8.93 4.19
CA VAL A 60 -8.37 9.87 3.50
C VAL A 60 -7.57 10.83 2.65
N ARG A 61 -7.97 11.01 1.39
CA ARG A 61 -7.36 12.00 0.50
C ARG A 61 -7.86 13.40 0.84
N ILE A 62 -6.92 14.33 0.99
CA ILE A 62 -7.17 15.77 1.17
C ILE A 62 -6.84 16.47 -0.14
N LEU A 63 -7.77 17.30 -0.63
CA LEU A 63 -7.60 18.07 -1.85
C LEU A 63 -7.55 19.57 -1.53
N PHE A 64 -6.53 20.23 -2.04
CA PHE A 64 -6.35 21.67 -2.03
C PHE A 64 -6.41 22.17 -3.48
N TRP A 65 -7.06 23.31 -3.69
CA TRP A 65 -7.25 23.88 -5.02
C TRP A 65 -6.70 25.31 -5.09
N GLY A 66 -6.28 25.74 -6.28
CA GLY A 66 -5.84 27.11 -6.55
C GLY A 66 -4.73 27.59 -5.60
N ASP A 67 -4.92 28.76 -5.00
CA ASP A 67 -3.92 29.37 -4.11
C ASP A 67 -3.64 28.51 -2.86
N SER A 68 -4.65 27.81 -2.34
CA SER A 68 -4.44 26.85 -1.24
C SER A 68 -3.51 25.72 -1.68
N ALA A 69 -3.61 25.25 -2.93
CA ALA A 69 -2.68 24.25 -3.45
C ALA A 69 -1.24 24.77 -3.50
N LEU A 70 -1.05 25.99 -4.02
CA LEU A 70 0.26 26.65 -4.16
C LEU A 70 0.91 26.98 -2.82
N ARG A 71 0.10 27.29 -1.81
CA ARG A 71 0.55 27.52 -0.44
C ARG A 71 0.93 26.21 0.24
N TYR A 72 -0.02 25.29 0.36
CA TYR A 72 0.14 24.13 1.23
C TYR A 72 1.05 23.04 0.66
N ASN A 73 1.34 23.01 -0.65
CA ASN A 73 2.39 22.13 -1.16
C ASN A 73 3.79 22.43 -0.59
N LYS A 74 4.01 23.67 -0.09
CA LYS A 74 5.28 24.08 0.52
C LYS A 74 5.29 23.92 2.04
N GLU A 75 4.12 23.94 2.67
CA GLU A 75 3.97 23.87 4.13
C GLU A 75 3.78 22.43 4.63
N ILE A 76 3.10 21.60 3.85
CA ILE A 76 2.78 20.21 4.22
C ILE A 76 3.95 19.30 3.87
N ALA A 77 4.47 18.62 4.88
CA ALA A 77 5.52 17.62 4.76
C ALA A 77 5.03 16.24 5.21
N MET A 78 5.71 15.19 4.71
CA MET A 78 5.47 13.81 5.14
C MET A 78 5.56 13.68 6.66
N TYR A 79 4.70 12.85 7.24
CA TYR A 79 4.59 12.56 8.67
C TYR A 79 4.22 13.72 9.58
N GLN A 80 3.95 14.92 9.07
CA GLN A 80 3.34 15.97 9.90
C GLN A 80 1.96 15.52 10.38
N ILE A 81 1.70 15.70 11.67
CA ILE A 81 0.36 15.55 12.22
C ILE A 81 -0.39 16.83 11.94
N ILE A 82 -1.39 16.77 11.08
CA ILE A 82 -2.19 17.92 10.68
C ILE A 82 -3.61 17.78 11.20
N LYS A 83 -4.17 18.91 11.61
CA LYS A 83 -5.59 19.06 11.91
C LYS A 83 -6.18 20.08 10.94
N ILE A 84 -7.10 19.61 10.12
CA ILE A 84 -7.84 20.44 9.19
C ILE A 84 -9.26 20.58 9.70
N SER A 85 -9.75 21.82 9.79
CA SER A 85 -11.13 22.13 10.17
C SER A 85 -11.81 22.91 9.05
N GLY A 86 -13.14 22.84 8.96
CA GLY A 86 -13.90 23.64 8.00
C GLY A 86 -13.96 23.05 6.58
N GLY A 87 -13.65 21.76 6.40
CA GLY A 87 -13.65 21.13 5.08
C GLY A 87 -15.01 20.58 4.64
N THR A 88 -15.06 20.12 3.39
CA THR A 88 -16.26 19.50 2.81
C THR A 88 -15.96 18.09 2.34
N ILE A 89 -16.84 17.13 2.61
CA ILE A 89 -16.70 15.76 2.11
C ILE A 89 -17.30 15.64 0.71
N LYS A 90 -16.54 15.05 -0.21
CA LYS A 90 -17.03 14.65 -1.54
C LYS A 90 -16.79 13.18 -1.78
N LEU A 91 -17.56 12.60 -2.69
CA LEU A 91 -17.26 11.27 -3.21
C LEU A 91 -15.98 11.34 -4.05
N ALA A 92 -15.07 10.38 -3.85
CA ALA A 92 -13.88 10.25 -4.67
C ALA A 92 -14.28 9.94 -6.12
N ASN A 93 -13.57 10.52 -7.08
CA ASN A 93 -13.84 10.23 -8.48
C ASN A 93 -13.43 8.78 -8.80
N PRO A 94 -14.38 7.90 -9.18
CA PRO A 94 -14.10 6.48 -9.38
C PRO A 94 -13.08 6.22 -10.50
N THR A 95 -13.00 7.11 -11.50
CA THR A 95 -12.04 7.00 -12.61
C THR A 95 -10.58 7.02 -12.15
N TYR A 96 -10.29 7.65 -11.01
CA TYR A 96 -8.94 7.75 -10.46
C TYR A 96 -8.66 6.76 -9.33
N ARG A 97 -9.60 5.85 -9.06
CA ARG A 97 -9.44 4.79 -8.06
C ARG A 97 -9.06 3.48 -8.75
N ARG A 98 -8.12 2.77 -8.14
CA ARG A 98 -7.74 1.41 -8.55
C ARG A 98 -8.47 0.39 -7.69
N SER A 99 -8.67 -0.81 -8.23
CA SER A 99 -9.03 -1.97 -7.40
C SER A 99 -7.98 -2.15 -6.31
N GLY A 100 -8.42 -2.27 -5.05
CA GLY A 100 -7.51 -2.42 -3.91
C GLY A 100 -6.96 -1.11 -3.31
N ASP A 101 -7.42 0.07 -3.75
CA ASP A 101 -7.05 1.34 -3.10
C ASP A 101 -7.47 1.33 -1.62
N THR A 102 -6.50 1.44 -0.73
CA THR A 102 -6.71 1.47 0.74
C THR A 102 -7.17 2.84 1.24
N VAL A 103 -7.21 3.84 0.36
CA VAL A 103 -7.76 5.17 0.64
C VAL A 103 -9.28 5.16 0.55
N SER A 104 -9.92 5.88 1.47
CA SER A 104 -11.37 6.08 1.53
C SER A 104 -11.98 6.41 0.16
N ASP A 105 -13.20 5.93 -0.06
CA ASP A 105 -14.05 6.29 -1.20
C ASP A 105 -14.57 7.73 -1.14
N LYS A 106 -14.23 8.45 -0.08
CA LYS A 106 -14.59 9.84 0.16
C LYS A 106 -13.32 10.66 0.32
N GLU A 107 -13.41 11.89 -0.15
CA GLU A 107 -12.33 12.86 -0.14
C GLU A 107 -12.71 14.07 0.71
N PHE A 108 -11.71 14.62 1.40
CA PHE A 108 -11.84 15.82 2.19
C PHE A 108 -11.36 17.01 1.37
N GLN A 109 -12.27 17.91 1.02
CA GLN A 109 -11.97 19.12 0.25
C GLN A 109 -11.62 20.26 1.21
N PHE A 110 -10.41 20.79 1.06
CA PHE A 110 -10.00 22.03 1.70
C PHE A 110 -10.63 23.21 0.96
N GLY A 111 -11.47 23.98 1.65
CA GLY A 111 -12.17 25.14 1.13
C GLY A 111 -11.63 26.46 1.66
N CYS A 112 -12.21 27.57 1.22
CA CYS A 112 -11.82 28.92 1.66
C CYS A 112 -12.01 29.17 3.16
N ALA A 113 -13.00 28.53 3.79
CA ALA A 113 -13.26 28.61 5.23
C ALA A 113 -12.46 27.57 6.03
N SER A 114 -11.64 26.74 5.37
CA SER A 114 -10.87 25.71 6.04
C SER A 114 -9.62 26.29 6.69
N THR A 115 -9.22 25.70 7.82
CA THR A 115 -7.96 26.02 8.51
C THR A 115 -7.11 24.76 8.62
N LEU A 116 -5.79 24.94 8.62
CA LEU A 116 -4.81 23.88 8.81
C LEU A 116 -3.91 24.23 9.98
N GLU A 117 -3.77 23.29 10.91
CA GLU A 117 -2.90 23.38 12.08
C GLU A 117 -1.91 22.21 12.04
N VAL A 118 -0.61 22.50 12.12
CA VAL A 118 0.44 21.48 12.29
C VAL A 118 0.63 21.24 13.78
N LEU A 119 0.27 20.04 14.23
CA LEU A 119 0.29 19.64 15.64
C LEU A 119 1.63 19.01 16.06
N GLY A 120 2.50 18.70 15.10
CA GLY A 120 3.81 18.09 15.34
C GLY A 120 4.16 17.07 14.27
N MET A 121 5.06 16.15 14.62
CA MET A 121 5.50 15.06 13.74
C MET A 121 5.05 13.72 14.31
N PHE A 122 4.55 12.85 13.43
CA PHE A 122 4.22 11.48 13.77
C PHE A 122 5.52 10.69 13.90
N ASN A 123 5.74 10.13 15.09
CA ASN A 123 6.87 9.28 15.34
C ASN A 123 6.48 7.81 15.14
N ILE A 124 6.93 7.26 14.04
CA ILE A 124 6.61 5.89 13.59
C ILE A 124 7.17 4.86 14.58
N SER A 125 8.35 5.11 15.18
CA SER A 125 8.98 4.16 16.11
C SER A 125 8.33 4.12 17.49
N LYS A 126 7.68 5.21 17.94
CA LYS A 126 7.03 5.27 19.27
C LYS A 126 5.57 4.80 19.28
N ASN A 127 4.88 4.87 18.14
CA ASN A 127 3.45 4.57 18.07
C ASN A 127 3.14 3.11 17.66
N ALA A 128 4.18 2.29 17.43
CA ALA A 128 4.06 0.85 17.22
C ALA A 128 3.53 0.08 18.46
N ASP A 129 3.60 0.70 19.64
CA ASP A 129 3.33 0.08 20.94
C ASP A 129 1.95 0.39 21.55
N GLY A 130 1.19 1.34 21.00
CA GLY A 130 0.04 1.94 21.71
C GLY A 130 -1.37 1.67 21.18
N ALA A 131 -1.55 1.18 19.95
CA ALA A 131 -2.87 0.88 19.42
C ALA A 131 -3.27 -0.56 19.74
N ILE A 132 -4.52 -0.77 20.15
CA ILE A 132 -5.16 -2.09 20.25
C ILE A 132 -5.06 -2.73 18.86
N LYS A 133 -3.98 -3.48 18.60
CA LYS A 133 -3.81 -4.27 17.39
C LYS A 133 -4.93 -5.29 17.45
N LYS A 134 -5.98 -5.12 16.64
CA LYS A 134 -6.74 -6.28 16.18
C LYS A 134 -5.68 -7.25 15.67
N THR A 135 -5.49 -8.36 16.36
CA THR A 135 -4.50 -9.36 15.99
C THR A 135 -4.92 -9.93 14.65
N ILE A 136 -4.40 -9.35 13.56
CA ILE A 136 -4.53 -9.91 12.23
C ILE A 136 -3.61 -11.13 12.21
N THR A 137 -4.21 -12.31 12.17
CA THR A 137 -3.47 -13.55 11.96
C THR A 137 -3.06 -13.62 10.49
N TYR A 138 -1.77 -13.79 10.24
CA TYR A 138 -1.25 -14.00 8.88
C TYR A 138 -0.93 -15.48 8.73
N ARG A 139 -1.53 -16.13 7.73
CA ARG A 139 -1.24 -17.53 7.42
C ARG A 139 0.04 -17.63 6.59
N PRO A 140 1.04 -18.41 7.00
CA PRO A 140 2.18 -18.73 6.15
C PRO A 140 1.73 -19.51 4.91
N ILE A 141 2.12 -19.04 3.73
CA ILE A 141 1.92 -19.76 2.47
C ILE A 141 3.18 -19.66 1.60
N GLU A 142 3.32 -20.59 0.68
CA GLU A 142 4.34 -20.52 -0.36
C GLU A 142 3.88 -19.61 -1.52
N MET A 143 4.85 -19.09 -2.27
CA MET A 143 4.56 -18.18 -3.40
C MET A 143 3.71 -18.88 -4.48
N ILE A 144 3.87 -20.19 -4.65
CA ILE A 144 3.09 -21.00 -5.59
C ILE A 144 1.59 -21.09 -5.23
N ASP A 145 1.25 -20.91 -3.95
CA ASP A 145 -0.13 -21.09 -3.44
C ASP A 145 -0.95 -19.78 -3.44
N VAL A 146 -0.34 -18.66 -3.87
CA VAL A 146 -0.92 -17.31 -3.85
C VAL A 146 -2.29 -17.24 -4.54
N CYS A 147 -2.51 -18.02 -5.62
CA CYS A 147 -3.80 -18.05 -6.31
C CYS A 147 -4.97 -18.47 -5.43
N THR A 148 -4.72 -19.33 -4.43
CA THR A 148 -5.75 -19.86 -3.52
C THR A 148 -5.98 -18.95 -2.30
N ALA A 149 -5.04 -18.07 -1.96
CA ALA A 149 -5.04 -17.29 -0.72
C ALA A 149 -6.17 -16.23 -0.62
N ARG A 150 -7.17 -16.43 0.23
CA ARG A 150 -8.27 -15.45 0.43
C ARG A 150 -8.14 -14.59 1.69
N GLU A 151 -7.22 -14.97 2.57
CA GLU A 151 -6.99 -14.34 3.88
C GLU A 151 -5.67 -13.54 3.89
N PRO A 152 -5.38 -12.75 4.95
CA PRO A 152 -4.05 -12.17 5.14
C PRO A 152 -2.98 -13.27 5.25
N VAL A 153 -1.87 -13.09 4.54
CA VAL A 153 -0.83 -14.10 4.40
C VAL A 153 0.55 -13.58 4.77
N MET A 154 1.43 -14.54 5.03
CA MET A 154 2.85 -14.35 5.24
C MET A 154 3.59 -15.16 4.18
N ILE A 155 4.42 -14.50 3.37
CA ILE A 155 5.21 -15.14 2.32
C ILE A 155 6.68 -14.85 2.58
N THR A 156 7.53 -15.85 2.40
CA THR A 156 8.99 -15.69 2.53
C THR A 156 9.63 -15.78 1.15
N GLY A 157 10.60 -14.92 0.87
CA GLY A 157 11.36 -14.91 -0.38
C GLY A 157 12.61 -14.05 -0.26
N TRP A 158 13.49 -14.13 -1.24
CA TRP A 158 14.69 -13.30 -1.32
C TRP A 158 14.39 -11.97 -2.00
N LEU A 159 14.97 -10.88 -1.52
CA LEU A 159 14.79 -9.55 -2.09
C LEU A 159 15.52 -9.47 -3.44
N LYS A 160 14.78 -9.58 -4.54
CA LYS A 160 15.29 -9.48 -5.91
C LYS A 160 15.41 -8.05 -6.40
N GLU A 161 14.46 -7.19 -6.05
CA GLU A 161 14.51 -5.76 -6.39
C GLU A 161 14.29 -4.93 -5.13
N PRO A 162 15.21 -4.02 -4.79
CA PRO A 162 15.07 -3.14 -3.64
C PRO A 162 13.77 -2.33 -3.65
N PHE A 163 13.27 -2.03 -2.45
CA PHE A 163 12.08 -1.19 -2.31
C PHE A 163 12.39 0.25 -2.68
N ARG A 164 11.61 0.79 -3.62
CA ARG A 164 11.68 2.19 -4.06
C ARG A 164 10.32 2.85 -4.02
N SER A 165 10.31 4.16 -3.84
CA SER A 165 9.08 4.95 -3.95
C SER A 165 8.65 5.04 -5.41
N ILE A 166 7.43 4.62 -5.72
CA ILE A 166 6.79 4.78 -7.02
C ILE A 166 5.67 5.80 -6.89
N SER A 167 5.72 6.84 -7.72
CA SER A 167 4.64 7.83 -7.87
C SER A 167 3.83 7.53 -9.13
N THR A 168 2.52 7.41 -8.98
CA THR A 168 1.60 7.17 -10.10
C THR A 168 1.17 8.47 -10.77
N THR A 169 0.64 8.39 -12.00
CA THR A 169 0.06 9.53 -12.73
C THR A 169 -1.15 10.17 -12.03
N SER A 170 -1.82 9.42 -11.14
CA SER A 170 -2.85 9.95 -10.25
C SER A 170 -2.26 10.66 -9.04
N GLY A 171 -0.93 10.68 -8.86
CA GLY A 171 -0.22 11.32 -7.76
C GLY A 171 0.01 10.39 -6.57
N THR A 172 -0.74 9.30 -6.41
CA THR A 172 -0.53 8.34 -5.31
C THR A 172 0.88 7.75 -5.35
N SER A 173 1.57 7.76 -4.21
CA SER A 173 2.88 7.10 -4.06
C SER A 173 2.81 5.91 -3.11
N TYR A 174 3.61 4.88 -3.40
CA TYR A 174 3.74 3.67 -2.60
C TYR A 174 5.16 3.11 -2.75
N GLY A 175 5.59 2.31 -1.79
CA GLY A 175 6.84 1.54 -1.90
C GLY A 175 6.64 0.33 -2.77
N SER A 176 7.56 0.04 -3.68
CA SER A 176 7.50 -1.15 -4.52
C SER A 176 8.85 -1.84 -4.52
N GLY A 177 8.84 -3.14 -4.24
CA GLY A 177 9.99 -4.03 -4.35
C GLY A 177 9.56 -5.36 -4.97
N MET A 178 10.51 -6.27 -5.11
CA MET A 178 10.24 -7.62 -5.61
C MET A 178 10.92 -8.65 -4.72
N ILE A 179 10.16 -9.66 -4.31
CA ILE A 179 10.73 -10.85 -3.69
C ILE A 179 10.62 -12.03 -4.65
N CYS A 180 11.54 -12.98 -4.56
CA CYS A 180 11.53 -14.20 -5.36
C CYS A 180 11.77 -15.46 -4.53
N THR A 181 11.42 -16.61 -5.11
CA THR A 181 11.97 -17.90 -4.77
C THR A 181 13.08 -18.24 -5.78
N ASP A 182 13.45 -19.51 -5.89
CA ASP A 182 14.24 -20.08 -6.98
C ASP A 182 13.62 -19.94 -8.38
N THR A 183 12.29 -19.82 -8.46
CA THR A 183 11.52 -19.97 -9.70
C THR A 183 10.58 -18.78 -9.90
N HIS A 184 9.87 -18.39 -8.85
CA HIS A 184 8.80 -17.41 -8.93
C HIS A 184 9.27 -16.05 -8.41
N ARG A 185 8.77 -14.96 -9.00
CA ARG A 185 8.94 -13.58 -8.53
C ARG A 185 7.59 -12.92 -8.28
N MET A 186 7.50 -12.13 -7.22
CA MET A 186 6.28 -11.44 -6.84
C MET A 186 6.57 -10.00 -6.44
N THR A 187 5.78 -9.07 -6.97
CA THR A 187 5.82 -7.66 -6.57
C THR A 187 5.21 -7.48 -5.18
N VAL A 188 5.92 -6.73 -4.34
CA VAL A 188 5.44 -6.29 -3.03
C VAL A 188 5.19 -4.79 -3.09
N GLN A 189 3.98 -4.35 -2.72
CA GLN A 189 3.65 -2.94 -2.59
C GLN A 189 3.42 -2.58 -1.12
N VAL A 190 4.00 -1.46 -0.69
CA VAL A 190 3.94 -0.95 0.69
C VAL A 190 3.18 0.36 0.70
N ALA A 191 2.00 0.38 1.33
CA ALA A 191 1.11 1.54 1.31
C ALA A 191 1.69 2.77 2.03
N THR A 192 2.28 2.56 3.20
CA THR A 192 3.04 3.55 3.98
C THR A 192 4.52 3.20 3.89
N PHE A 193 5.19 3.74 2.87
CA PHE A 193 6.58 3.40 2.57
C PHE A 193 7.57 4.40 3.17
N ILE A 194 8.55 3.85 3.88
CA ILE A 194 9.74 4.54 4.36
C ILE A 194 10.93 3.76 3.80
N PRO A 195 11.89 4.39 3.12
CA PRO A 195 13.12 3.72 2.74
C PRO A 195 13.80 3.08 3.95
N ASN A 196 14.16 1.80 3.84
CA ASN A 196 14.97 1.11 4.82
C ASN A 196 16.29 0.71 4.15
N GLU A 197 17.37 1.43 4.47
CA GLU A 197 18.71 1.22 3.90
C GLU A 197 19.38 -0.08 4.38
N GLU A 198 18.82 -0.74 5.40
CA GLU A 198 19.31 -2.03 5.89
C GLU A 198 18.87 -3.20 5.00
N LEU A 199 17.78 -3.03 4.23
CA LEU A 199 17.31 -4.07 3.30
C LEU A 199 18.14 -4.03 2.02
N ARG A 200 18.88 -5.10 1.78
CA ARG A 200 19.74 -5.25 0.60
C ARG A 200 19.31 -6.44 -0.25
N GLU A 201 19.60 -6.33 -1.53
CA GLU A 201 19.35 -7.40 -2.50
C GLU A 201 19.95 -8.73 -2.04
N GLY A 202 19.29 -9.84 -2.38
CA GLY A 202 19.67 -11.18 -1.95
C GLY A 202 19.32 -11.51 -0.50
N MET A 203 18.85 -10.57 0.34
CA MET A 203 18.41 -10.89 1.70
C MET A 203 17.09 -11.66 1.71
N LYS A 204 16.97 -12.68 2.57
CA LYS A 204 15.71 -13.40 2.75
C LYS A 204 14.78 -12.61 3.67
N LEU A 205 13.58 -12.32 3.19
CA LEU A 205 12.57 -11.53 3.86
C LEU A 205 11.30 -12.34 4.09
N THR A 206 10.63 -12.09 5.19
CA THR A 206 9.24 -12.47 5.44
C THR A 206 8.36 -11.23 5.28
N VAL A 207 7.35 -11.32 4.42
CA VAL A 207 6.42 -10.23 4.13
C VAL A 207 5.00 -10.64 4.53
N LYS A 208 4.38 -9.84 5.39
CA LYS A 208 2.98 -9.98 5.82
C LYS A 208 2.09 -9.03 5.02
N GLY A 209 0.97 -9.51 4.53
CA GLY A 209 0.08 -8.66 3.73
C GLY A 209 -1.17 -9.35 3.22
N THR A 210 -1.81 -8.72 2.26
CA THR A 210 -2.97 -9.26 1.54
C THR A 210 -2.68 -9.35 0.05
N ILE A 211 -3.22 -10.36 -0.62
CA ILE A 211 -3.03 -10.55 -2.06
C ILE A 211 -4.02 -9.68 -2.85
N ASP A 212 -3.49 -8.72 -3.60
CA ASP A 212 -4.20 -8.02 -4.67
C ASP A 212 -4.15 -8.85 -5.95
N ARG A 213 -5.34 -9.10 -6.51
CA ARG A 213 -5.53 -9.94 -7.70
C ARG A 213 -5.76 -9.05 -8.89
N ARG A 214 -4.78 -9.00 -9.79
CA ARG A 214 -4.86 -8.29 -11.06
C ARG A 214 -5.20 -9.26 -12.17
N LEU A 215 -5.45 -8.73 -13.36
CA LEU A 215 -5.89 -9.52 -14.50
C LEU A 215 -4.87 -10.60 -14.90
N ASP A 216 -3.58 -10.27 -14.74
CA ASP A 216 -2.43 -11.04 -15.23
C ASP A 216 -1.36 -11.29 -14.15
N ALA A 217 -1.58 -10.83 -12.91
CA ALA A 217 -0.58 -10.93 -11.85
C ALA A 217 -1.19 -10.90 -10.43
N PHE A 218 -0.42 -11.38 -9.46
CA PHE A 218 -0.67 -11.16 -8.04
C PHE A 218 0.34 -10.16 -7.47
N VAL A 219 -0.14 -9.29 -6.60
CA VAL A 219 0.68 -8.33 -5.88
C VAL A 219 0.44 -8.50 -4.38
N LEU A 220 1.51 -8.62 -3.61
CA LEU A 220 1.42 -8.67 -2.15
C LEU A 220 1.41 -7.24 -1.60
N ASN A 221 0.28 -6.84 -1.02
CA ASN A 221 0.12 -5.53 -0.40
C ASN A 221 0.42 -5.60 1.10
N ALA A 222 1.49 -4.92 1.50
CA ALA A 222 1.79 -4.57 2.88
C ALA A 222 1.29 -3.14 3.18
N ASN A 223 0.78 -2.93 4.38
CA ASN A 223 0.37 -1.64 4.91
C ASN A 223 1.57 -0.76 5.24
N SER A 224 2.63 -1.30 5.85
CA SER A 224 3.82 -0.56 6.24
C SER A 224 5.08 -1.43 6.19
N MET A 225 6.24 -0.81 6.34
CA MET A 225 7.53 -1.51 6.42
C MET A 225 7.63 -2.48 7.60
N ASP A 226 6.86 -2.31 8.68
CA ASP A 226 6.85 -3.20 9.86
C ASP A 226 6.34 -4.61 9.55
N GLN A 227 5.69 -4.78 8.39
CA GLN A 227 5.24 -6.07 7.90
C GLN A 227 6.31 -6.82 7.09
N ILE A 228 7.48 -6.23 6.91
CA ILE A 228 8.62 -6.81 6.24
C ILE A 228 9.72 -7.02 7.28
N ALA A 229 10.16 -8.27 7.45
CA ALA A 229 11.21 -8.63 8.39
C ALA A 229 12.28 -9.46 7.70
N VAL A 230 13.55 -9.20 8.03
CA VAL A 230 14.67 -10.06 7.61
C VAL A 230 14.56 -11.39 8.35
N VAL A 231 14.77 -12.50 7.64
CA VAL A 231 14.88 -13.84 8.25
C VAL A 231 16.30 -14.00 8.81
N PRO A 232 16.50 -14.01 10.14
CA PRO A 232 17.83 -14.03 10.71
C PRO A 232 18.59 -15.30 10.35
N GLY A 233 19.86 -15.17 9.96
CA GLY A 233 20.74 -16.31 9.64
C GLY A 233 20.42 -17.02 8.33
N ALA A 234 19.46 -16.54 7.53
CA ALA A 234 19.21 -17.09 6.21
C ALA A 234 20.36 -16.75 5.24
N PRO A 235 20.74 -17.68 4.34
CA PRO A 235 21.73 -17.40 3.31
C PRO A 235 21.19 -16.33 2.35
N MET A 236 22.11 -15.49 1.88
CA MET A 236 21.82 -14.57 0.78
C MET A 236 21.74 -15.34 -0.53
N MET A 237 20.81 -14.95 -1.39
CA MET A 237 20.71 -15.46 -2.77
C MET A 237 21.67 -14.68 -3.67
N SER A 238 22.34 -15.36 -4.60
CA SER A 238 23.23 -14.70 -5.55
C SER A 238 22.43 -13.92 -6.60
N GLU A 239 23.07 -12.96 -7.27
CA GLU A 239 22.46 -12.21 -8.37
C GLU A 239 22.01 -13.14 -9.50
N ASP A 240 22.89 -14.06 -9.93
CA ASP A 240 22.60 -15.05 -10.98
C ASP A 240 21.36 -15.90 -10.64
N ASP A 241 21.28 -16.44 -9.41
CA ASP A 241 20.12 -17.25 -9.00
C ASP A 241 18.84 -16.39 -8.98
N MET A 242 18.94 -15.12 -8.57
CA MET A 242 17.80 -14.22 -8.58
C MET A 242 17.34 -13.94 -10.01
N GLU A 243 18.26 -13.79 -10.98
CA GLU A 243 17.93 -13.60 -12.40
C GLU A 243 17.13 -14.76 -12.99
N ASP A 244 17.40 -15.99 -12.57
CA ASP A 244 16.66 -17.18 -13.00
C ASP A 244 15.21 -17.22 -12.51
N ALA A 245 14.90 -16.54 -11.40
CA ALA A 245 13.55 -16.46 -10.84
C ALA A 245 12.63 -15.49 -11.62
N VAL A 246 12.17 -15.93 -12.80
CA VAL A 246 11.40 -15.10 -13.74
C VAL A 246 9.90 -15.34 -13.72
N GLU A 247 9.45 -16.50 -13.24
CA GLU A 247 8.06 -16.92 -13.34
C GLU A 247 7.16 -16.09 -12.42
N SER A 248 5.94 -15.77 -12.86
CA SER A 248 4.94 -15.20 -11.95
C SER A 248 4.25 -16.32 -11.18
N PRO A 249 3.73 -16.08 -9.96
CA PRO A 249 2.93 -17.06 -9.26
C PRO A 249 1.78 -17.55 -10.14
N PRO A 250 1.47 -18.85 -10.16
CA PRO A 250 0.50 -19.41 -11.09
C PRO A 250 -0.87 -18.78 -10.88
N LEU A 251 -1.49 -18.30 -11.96
CA LEU A 251 -2.78 -17.59 -11.90
C LEU A 251 -3.96 -18.52 -11.57
N ASN A 252 -3.82 -19.80 -11.90
CA ASN A 252 -4.80 -20.84 -11.62
C ASN A 252 -4.20 -21.89 -10.67
N PRO A 253 -5.00 -22.46 -9.76
CA PRO A 253 -4.55 -23.62 -9.00
C PRO A 253 -4.20 -24.74 -9.99
N LYS A 254 -3.05 -25.39 -9.80
CA LYS A 254 -2.74 -26.62 -10.55
C LYS A 254 -3.86 -27.62 -10.28
N ARG A 255 -4.58 -28.05 -11.32
CA ARG A 255 -5.31 -29.32 -11.25
C ARG A 255 -4.24 -30.41 -11.13
N GLU A 256 -4.25 -31.15 -10.03
CA GLU A 256 -3.55 -32.44 -10.01
C GLU A 256 -4.19 -33.39 -11.03
N ALA A 257 -3.34 -34.21 -11.66
CA ALA A 257 -3.57 -35.21 -12.72
C ALA A 257 -3.57 -34.66 -14.17
N ASP A 258 -2.74 -35.15 -15.12
CA ASP A 258 -2.43 -36.56 -15.39
C ASP A 258 -0.92 -36.83 -15.61
N PHE A 259 -0.30 -37.56 -14.67
CA PHE A 259 0.75 -38.52 -15.01
C PHE A 259 0.13 -39.91 -14.86
N SER A 260 -0.57 -40.36 -15.91
CA SER A 260 -0.62 -41.79 -16.18
C SER A 260 0.45 -42.06 -17.23
N GLU A 261 1.56 -42.65 -16.79
CA GLU A 261 2.42 -43.40 -17.68
C GLU A 261 1.56 -44.39 -18.48
N SER A 262 1.59 -44.27 -19.80
CA SER A 262 1.29 -45.40 -20.67
C SER A 262 2.43 -45.55 -21.67
N SER A 263 3.59 -45.94 -21.15
CA SER A 263 4.51 -46.76 -21.92
C SER A 263 3.93 -48.17 -21.97
N ASP A 264 3.30 -48.55 -23.07
CA ASP A 264 3.66 -49.80 -23.72
C ASP A 264 3.11 -49.88 -25.14
N GLY A 265 3.99 -50.30 -26.04
CA GLY A 265 3.73 -50.35 -27.47
C GLY A 265 3.18 -51.68 -27.98
N LYS A 266 2.73 -51.61 -29.23
CA LYS A 266 2.66 -52.64 -30.28
C LYS A 266 1.55 -53.71 -30.22
N LYS A 267 0.74 -53.62 -31.30
CA LYS A 267 0.20 -54.65 -32.21
C LYS A 267 -0.79 -55.69 -31.65
N GLN A 268 -2.02 -55.69 -32.20
CA GLN A 268 -2.41 -56.58 -33.30
C GLN A 268 -3.82 -56.24 -33.85
N LYS A 269 -3.96 -56.27 -35.18
CA LYS A 269 -5.23 -56.55 -35.88
C LYS A 269 -5.70 -57.97 -35.50
N ILE A 270 -7.00 -58.20 -35.43
CA ILE A 270 -7.72 -59.33 -36.05
C ILE A 270 -9.22 -58.95 -36.10
N ASP A 271 -9.74 -59.06 -37.33
CA ASP A 271 -11.12 -59.18 -37.85
C ASP A 271 -12.27 -58.29 -37.33
#